data_AF-A0A966Y4H0-F1
#
_entry.id   AF-A0A966Y4H0-F1
#
_cell.length_a   1.000
_cell.length_b   1.000
_cell.length_c   1.000
_cell.angle_alpha   90.00
_cell.angle_beta   90.00
_cell.angle_gamma   90.00
#
_symmetry.space_group_name_H-M   'P 1'
#
loop_
_entity.id
_entity.type
_entity.pdbx_description
1 polymer ?
#
loop_
_entity_poly.entity_id
_entity_poly.type
_entity_poly.pdbx_seq_one_letter_code
_entity_poly.pdbx_strand_id
1 'polypeptide(L)'
;IGKIDTVISLAYMYILAIIGTLMLVESLGEIDNSRKNALIKKKLHVHYWIHGLPLRMRFPKSKLYESIFTPIIIGLMVGFIAAIMGIGGAFILVPAMIYIIKMPTKLVPGTSLFVTIFVSVIVTFLHAFNYGSIDLVLVLLLVVGSIIGVQSGQKLGEKINSSGLKALLAILLLAVGIAIAYDTFFVEHVEKEIMQVNNDDLNALSMLVQKFSKEMPVIYSLFSIFFAIALGVSAAFIRRFFSDLKKKHFSKSA
;
A
#
# COMPACT_ATOMS: atom_id res chain seq x y z
N ILE A 1 27.22 3.70 2.56
CA ILE A 1 25.87 3.10 2.61
C ILE A 1 25.03 3.83 3.66
N GLY A 2 25.39 3.83 4.95
CA GLY A 2 24.60 4.48 6.01
C GLY A 2 24.21 5.98 5.86
N LYS A 3 25.00 6.82 5.16
CA LYS A 3 24.60 8.22 4.88
C LYS A 3 23.43 8.34 3.89
N ILE A 4 23.27 7.38 2.98
CA ILE A 4 22.18 7.39 2.00
C ILE A 4 20.91 6.88 2.67
N ASP A 5 21.02 5.83 3.49
CA ASP A 5 19.89 5.24 4.21
C ASP A 5 19.28 6.25 5.20
N THR A 6 20.10 6.97 5.95
CA THR A 6 19.65 8.06 6.84
C THR A 6 18.96 9.19 6.08
N VAL A 7 19.48 9.60 4.91
CA VAL A 7 18.84 10.62 4.07
C VAL A 7 17.48 10.15 3.56
N ILE A 8 17.38 8.88 3.14
CA ILE A 8 16.12 8.28 2.67
C ILE A 8 15.09 8.23 3.81
N SER A 9 15.49 7.75 5.00
CA SER A 9 14.62 7.66 6.17
C SER A 9 14.14 9.04 6.64
N LEU A 10 15.03 10.03 6.68
CA LEU A 10 14.67 11.42 7.01
C LEU A 10 13.67 12.00 6.00
N ALA A 11 13.95 11.86 4.70
CA ALA A 11 13.05 12.34 3.65
C ALA A 11 11.65 11.70 3.79
N TYR A 12 11.59 10.41 4.08
CA TYR A 12 10.36 9.69 4.28
C TYR A 12 9.60 10.15 5.53
N MET A 13 10.28 10.26 6.65
CA MET A 13 9.73 10.79 7.89
C MET A 13 9.07 12.15 7.66
N TYR A 14 9.76 13.07 6.97
CA TYR A 14 9.19 14.39 6.65
C TYR A 14 7.98 14.30 5.72
N ILE A 15 8.05 13.50 4.65
CA ILE A 15 6.94 13.32 3.72
C ILE A 15 5.70 12.77 4.44
N LEU A 16 5.84 11.73 5.26
CA LEU A 16 4.71 11.14 5.97
C LEU A 16 4.20 12.04 7.08
N ALA A 17 5.08 12.76 7.79
CA ALA A 17 4.67 13.73 8.80
C ALA A 17 3.83 14.84 8.18
N ILE A 18 4.28 15.42 7.06
CA ILE A 18 3.58 16.51 6.37
C ILE A 18 2.25 16.00 5.80
N ILE A 19 2.28 14.94 4.99
CA ILE A 19 1.08 14.41 4.33
C ILE A 19 0.09 13.87 5.37
N GLY A 20 0.57 13.11 6.35
CA GLY A 20 -0.26 12.55 7.41
C GLY A 20 -0.94 13.63 8.25
N THR A 21 -0.20 14.68 8.63
CA THR A 21 -0.78 15.80 9.39
C THR A 21 -1.82 16.56 8.57
N LEU A 22 -1.52 16.89 7.31
CA LEU A 22 -2.47 17.56 6.41
C LEU A 22 -3.74 16.72 6.21
N MET A 23 -3.59 15.42 5.94
CA MET A 23 -4.73 14.49 5.82
C MET A 23 -5.55 14.41 7.10
N LEU A 24 -4.89 14.39 8.26
CA LEU A 24 -5.57 14.29 9.54
C LEU A 24 -6.40 15.54 9.81
N VAL A 25 -5.80 16.73 9.70
CA VAL A 25 -6.47 18.02 9.94
C VAL A 25 -7.69 18.18 9.03
N GLU A 26 -7.55 17.89 7.74
CA GLU A 26 -8.68 17.97 6.82
C GLU A 26 -9.77 16.95 7.10
N SER A 27 -9.39 15.70 7.40
CA SER A 27 -10.35 14.63 7.66
C SER A 27 -11.16 14.88 8.94
N LEU A 28 -10.51 15.39 10.00
CA LEU A 28 -11.16 15.78 11.24
C LEU A 28 -12.07 17.00 11.02
N GLY A 29 -11.63 17.97 10.22
CA GLY A 29 -12.46 19.11 9.83
C GLY A 29 -13.71 18.70 9.05
N GLU A 30 -13.61 17.73 8.13
CA GLU A 30 -14.76 17.19 7.41
C GLU A 30 -15.74 16.43 8.33
N ILE A 31 -15.22 15.69 9.32
CA ILE A 31 -16.02 14.97 10.32
C ILE A 31 -16.75 15.97 11.24
N ASP A 32 -16.06 17.00 11.74
CA ASP A 32 -16.63 18.01 12.64
C ASP A 32 -17.71 18.86 11.94
N ASN A 33 -17.44 19.30 10.71
CA ASN A 33 -18.42 20.04 9.91
C ASN A 33 -19.67 19.19 9.58
N SER A 34 -19.49 17.89 9.35
CA SER A 34 -20.60 16.96 9.13
C SER A 34 -21.43 16.72 10.40
N ARG A 35 -20.82 16.75 11.60
CA ARG A 35 -21.55 16.66 12.87
C ARG A 35 -22.31 17.94 13.19
N LYS A 36 -21.77 19.11 12.86
CA LYS A 36 -22.36 20.41 13.15
C LYS A 36 -23.50 20.80 12.20
N ASN A 37 -23.86 19.95 11.22
CA ASN A 37 -24.79 20.28 10.12
C ASN A 37 -24.48 21.63 9.45
N ALA A 38 -23.23 22.08 9.53
CA ALA A 38 -22.82 23.34 8.94
C ALA A 38 -22.75 23.12 7.43
N LEU A 39 -23.73 23.64 6.71
CA LEU A 39 -23.76 23.68 5.24
C LEU A 39 -22.67 24.65 4.73
N ILE A 40 -21.40 24.29 4.89
CA ILE A 40 -20.31 24.99 4.22
C ILE A 40 -20.46 24.62 2.74
N LYS A 41 -21.00 25.55 1.95
CA LYS A 41 -21.04 25.46 0.48
C LYS A 41 -19.60 25.31 -0.03
N LYS A 42 -19.12 24.08 -0.19
CA LYS A 42 -17.84 23.80 -0.85
C LYS A 42 -17.99 24.26 -2.30
N LYS A 43 -17.16 25.20 -2.76
CA LYS A 43 -17.15 25.62 -4.16
C LYS A 43 -16.91 24.37 -5.02
N LEU A 44 -17.90 24.01 -5.84
CA LEU A 44 -17.96 22.75 -6.60
C LEU A 44 -16.83 22.64 -7.64
N HIS A 45 -16.31 23.78 -8.09
CA HIS A 45 -15.28 23.86 -9.12
C HIS A 45 -14.24 24.92 -8.73
N VAL A 46 -13.01 24.45 -8.51
CA VAL A 46 -11.82 25.29 -8.46
C VAL A 46 -11.03 24.94 -9.71
N HIS A 47 -10.95 25.89 -10.64
CA HIS A 47 -10.27 25.74 -11.91
C HIS A 47 -8.76 25.74 -11.67
N TYR A 48 -8.16 24.56 -11.54
CA TYR A 48 -6.70 24.42 -11.45
C TYR A 48 -6.15 24.23 -12.86
N TRP A 49 -5.07 24.96 -13.18
CA TRP A 49 -4.41 25.00 -14.50
C TRP A 49 -4.07 23.63 -15.13
N ILE A 50 -4.09 22.55 -14.34
CA ILE A 50 -3.90 21.16 -14.79
C ILE A 50 -4.99 20.70 -15.78
N HIS A 51 -6.17 21.32 -15.79
CA HIS A 51 -7.20 21.00 -16.79
C HIS A 51 -6.84 21.45 -18.23
N GLY A 52 -5.77 22.22 -18.44
CA GLY A 52 -5.34 22.71 -19.76
C GLY A 52 -4.64 21.69 -20.66
N LEU A 53 -4.33 20.49 -20.16
CA LEU A 53 -3.56 19.49 -20.91
C LEU A 53 -4.39 18.83 -22.04
N PRO A 54 -3.79 18.55 -23.21
CA PRO A 54 -4.45 17.83 -24.31
C PRO A 54 -4.88 16.40 -23.88
N LEU A 55 -5.88 15.83 -24.57
CA LEU A 55 -6.47 14.49 -24.31
C LEU A 55 -7.26 14.36 -22.99
N ARG A 56 -8.30 15.18 -22.81
CA ARG A 56 -9.25 15.04 -21.70
C ARG A 56 -10.13 13.80 -21.90
N MET A 57 -10.08 12.85 -20.96
CA MET A 57 -11.00 11.72 -20.91
C MET A 57 -11.93 11.85 -19.70
N ARG A 58 -13.19 11.46 -19.88
CA ARG A 58 -14.16 11.41 -18.78
C ARG A 58 -14.01 10.06 -18.08
N PHE A 59 -13.70 10.07 -16.79
CA PHE A 59 -13.73 8.86 -15.96
C PHE A 59 -15.13 8.70 -15.35
N PRO A 60 -15.98 7.79 -15.87
CA PRO A 60 -17.40 7.73 -15.49
C PRO A 60 -17.61 7.33 -14.02
N LYS A 61 -16.70 6.54 -13.44
CA LYS A 61 -16.79 6.08 -12.04
C LYS A 61 -16.34 7.14 -11.03
N SER A 62 -15.33 7.94 -11.34
CA SER A 62 -14.84 9.03 -10.46
C SER A 62 -15.47 10.38 -10.77
N LYS A 63 -16.24 10.49 -11.88
CA LYS A 63 -16.83 11.74 -12.39
C LYS A 63 -15.81 12.86 -12.63
N LEU A 64 -14.55 12.49 -12.89
CA LEU A 64 -13.46 13.42 -13.14
C LEU A 64 -13.22 13.58 -14.64
N TYR A 65 -12.92 14.82 -15.05
CA TYR A 65 -12.42 15.17 -16.38
C TYR A 65 -10.94 15.49 -16.23
N GLU A 66 -10.11 14.47 -16.41
CA GLU A 66 -8.67 14.59 -16.26
C GLU A 66 -7.96 14.14 -17.54
N SER A 67 -6.79 14.73 -17.77
CA SER A 67 -5.92 14.27 -18.85
C SER A 67 -5.33 12.91 -18.49
N ILE A 68 -5.16 12.04 -19.48
CA ILE A 68 -4.55 10.72 -19.27
C ILE A 68 -3.10 10.83 -18.78
N PHE A 69 -2.42 11.94 -19.07
CA PHE A 69 -1.03 12.17 -18.68
C PHE A 69 -0.85 12.32 -17.16
N THR A 70 -1.82 12.91 -16.45
CA THR A 70 -1.73 13.13 -15.00
C THR A 70 -1.51 11.83 -14.22
N PRO A 71 -2.37 10.80 -14.33
CA PRO A 71 -2.15 9.52 -13.64
C PRO A 71 -0.91 8.77 -14.14
N ILE A 72 -0.52 8.91 -15.41
CA ILE A 72 0.69 8.26 -15.95
C ILE A 72 1.95 8.86 -15.30
N ILE A 73 2.07 10.18 -15.26
CA ILE A 73 3.23 10.87 -14.66
C ILE A 73 3.32 10.57 -13.16
N ILE A 74 2.18 10.64 -12.45
CA ILE A 74 2.14 10.31 -11.02
C ILE A 74 2.54 8.84 -10.80
N GLY A 75 1.99 7.92 -11.59
CA GLY A 75 2.32 6.50 -11.51
C GLY A 75 3.80 6.22 -11.77
N LEU A 76 4.40 6.89 -12.76
CA LEU A 76 5.82 6.75 -13.09
C LEU A 76 6.71 7.31 -11.96
N MET A 77 6.41 8.51 -11.45
CA MET A 77 7.17 9.09 -10.35
C MET A 77 7.07 8.24 -9.08
N VAL A 78 5.86 7.80 -8.72
CA VAL A 78 5.65 6.93 -7.55
C VAL A 78 6.34 5.58 -7.74
N GLY A 79 6.27 4.99 -8.92
CA GLY A 79 6.94 3.72 -9.24
C GLY A 79 8.46 3.84 -9.16
N PHE A 80 9.03 4.96 -9.64
CA PHE A 80 10.46 5.24 -9.53
C PHE A 80 10.91 5.39 -8.07
N ILE A 81 10.17 6.17 -7.28
CA ILE A 81 10.43 6.32 -5.84
C ILE A 81 10.31 4.97 -5.13
N ALA A 82 9.28 4.19 -5.43
CA ALA A 82 9.09 2.86 -4.86
C ALA A 82 10.21 1.88 -5.23
N ALA A 83 10.72 1.94 -6.47
CA ALA A 83 11.81 1.09 -6.93
C ALA A 83 13.14 1.42 -6.24
N ILE A 84 13.45 2.69 -6.04
CA ILE A 84 14.65 3.12 -5.30
C ILE A 84 14.57 2.72 -3.84
N MET A 85 13.38 2.88 -3.24
CA MET A 85 13.22 2.72 -1.80
C MET A 85 12.86 1.29 -1.38
N GLY A 86 12.45 0.42 -2.31
CA GLY A 86 12.01 -0.95 -2.02
C GLY A 86 10.66 -1.06 -1.27
N ILE A 87 10.06 0.07 -0.90
CA ILE A 87 8.76 0.15 -0.22
C ILE A 87 7.74 0.49 -1.31
N GLY A 88 6.73 -0.37 -1.56
CA GLY A 88 5.84 -0.39 -2.74
C GLY A 88 5.00 0.85 -3.11
N GLY A 89 5.37 2.08 -2.72
CA GLY A 89 4.86 3.37 -3.23
C GLY A 89 3.42 3.73 -2.84
N ALA A 90 2.65 2.77 -2.33
CA ALA A 90 1.21 2.89 -2.12
C ALA A 90 0.81 4.02 -1.17
N PHE A 91 1.64 4.31 -0.16
CA PHE A 91 1.42 5.34 0.84
C PHE A 91 1.56 6.77 0.28
N ILE A 92 2.31 6.97 -0.82
CA ILE A 92 2.36 8.25 -1.56
C ILE A 92 1.22 8.33 -2.57
N LEU A 93 0.93 7.19 -3.21
CA LEU A 93 -0.06 7.11 -4.28
C LEU A 93 -1.46 7.50 -3.81
N VAL A 94 -1.86 7.08 -2.61
CA VAL A 94 -3.19 7.36 -2.07
C VAL A 94 -3.42 8.87 -1.84
N PRO A 95 -2.56 9.59 -1.10
CA PRO A 95 -2.62 11.05 -0.99
C PRO A 95 -2.56 11.76 -2.36
N ALA A 96 -1.70 11.31 -3.27
CA ALA A 96 -1.60 11.89 -4.61
C ALA A 96 -2.93 11.80 -5.38
N MET A 97 -3.63 10.67 -5.32
CA MET A 97 -4.96 10.52 -5.92
C MET A 97 -6.04 11.38 -5.24
N ILE A 98 -5.97 11.56 -3.92
CA ILE A 98 -6.94 12.37 -3.16
C ILE A 98 -6.74 13.86 -3.42
N TYR A 99 -5.49 14.33 -3.50
CA TYR A 99 -5.19 15.77 -3.54
C TYR A 99 -4.91 16.31 -4.92
N ILE A 100 -4.15 15.57 -5.73
CA ILE A 100 -3.77 16.02 -7.07
C ILE A 100 -4.90 15.70 -8.04
N ILE A 101 -5.35 14.45 -8.07
CA ILE A 101 -6.39 13.98 -8.99
C ILE A 101 -7.81 14.29 -8.45
N LYS A 102 -7.95 14.55 -7.14
CA LYS A 102 -9.24 14.82 -6.47
C LYS A 102 -10.25 13.68 -6.63
N MET A 103 -9.77 12.44 -6.62
CA MET A 103 -10.63 11.26 -6.63
C MET A 103 -11.45 11.16 -5.33
N PRO A 104 -12.72 10.74 -5.41
CA PRO A 104 -13.51 10.44 -4.21
C PRO A 104 -12.81 9.41 -3.34
N THR A 105 -12.62 9.70 -2.04
CA THR A 105 -11.81 8.86 -1.15
C THR A 105 -12.29 7.41 -1.02
N LYS A 106 -13.58 7.14 -1.28
CA LYS A 106 -14.13 5.77 -1.33
C LYS A 106 -13.59 4.91 -2.47
N LEU A 107 -13.16 5.51 -3.58
CA LEU A 107 -12.66 4.78 -4.76
C LEU A 107 -11.14 4.58 -4.73
N VAL A 108 -10.43 5.45 -4.02
CA VAL A 108 -8.96 5.52 -3.99
C VAL A 108 -8.29 4.23 -3.49
N PRO A 109 -8.75 3.54 -2.43
CA PRO A 109 -8.14 2.30 -1.96
C PRO A 109 -8.13 1.19 -3.04
N GLY A 110 -9.21 1.05 -3.80
CA GLY A 110 -9.28 0.04 -4.86
C GLY A 110 -8.33 0.36 -6.03
N THR A 111 -8.29 1.63 -6.46
CA THR A 111 -7.43 2.09 -7.56
C THR A 111 -5.96 2.02 -7.20
N SER A 112 -5.58 2.43 -5.98
CA SER A 112 -4.19 2.31 -5.49
C SER A 112 -3.74 0.87 -5.40
N LEU A 113 -4.56 -0.03 -4.86
CA LEU A 113 -4.21 -1.45 -4.76
C LEU A 113 -3.95 -2.08 -6.13
N PHE A 114 -4.78 -1.76 -7.12
CA PHE A 114 -4.58 -2.25 -8.48
C PHE A 114 -3.22 -1.83 -9.04
N VAL A 115 -2.87 -0.54 -8.95
CA VAL A 115 -1.56 -0.04 -9.41
C VAL A 115 -0.41 -0.67 -8.62
N THR A 116 -0.57 -0.76 -7.30
CA THR A 116 0.46 -1.30 -6.39
C THR A 116 0.79 -2.76 -6.73
N ILE A 117 -0.20 -3.58 -7.13
CA ILE A 117 0.08 -4.98 -7.53
C ILE A 117 1.06 -5.02 -8.70
N PHE A 118 0.87 -4.23 -9.76
CA PHE A 118 1.79 -4.22 -10.89
C PHE A 118 3.17 -3.68 -10.54
N VAL A 119 3.21 -2.57 -9.77
CA VAL A 119 4.49 -1.98 -9.31
C VAL A 119 5.25 -2.99 -8.45
N SER A 120 4.61 -3.61 -7.47
CA SER A 120 5.23 -4.60 -6.59
C SER A 120 5.72 -5.83 -7.35
N VAL A 121 4.95 -6.35 -8.32
CA VAL A 121 5.39 -7.48 -9.15
C VAL A 121 6.70 -7.14 -9.89
N ILE A 122 6.77 -5.95 -10.51
CA ILE A 122 7.93 -5.50 -11.26
C ILE A 122 9.12 -5.25 -10.32
N VAL A 123 8.90 -4.53 -9.21
CA VAL A 123 9.96 -4.20 -8.24
C VAL A 123 10.50 -5.47 -7.60
N THR A 124 9.65 -6.41 -7.17
CA THR A 124 10.08 -7.69 -6.59
C THR A 124 10.89 -8.51 -7.58
N PHE A 125 10.48 -8.58 -8.85
CA PHE A 125 11.24 -9.25 -9.88
C PHE A 125 12.61 -8.60 -10.09
N LEU A 126 12.66 -7.27 -10.26
CA LEU A 126 13.93 -6.54 -10.41
C LEU A 126 14.84 -6.73 -9.18
N HIS A 127 14.28 -6.71 -7.98
CA HIS A 127 15.05 -6.87 -6.75
C HIS A 127 15.65 -8.27 -6.63
N ALA A 128 14.88 -9.30 -6.97
CA ALA A 128 15.36 -10.67 -6.92
C ALA A 128 16.50 -10.95 -7.91
N PHE A 129 16.45 -10.34 -9.09
CA PHE A 129 17.51 -10.45 -10.10
C PHE A 129 18.79 -9.75 -9.68
N ASN A 130 18.69 -8.54 -9.15
CA ASN A 130 19.85 -7.72 -8.84
C ASN A 130 20.50 -8.08 -7.49
N TYR A 131 19.70 -8.47 -6.50
CA TYR A 131 20.18 -8.74 -5.12
C TYR A 131 20.26 -10.23 -4.78
N GLY A 132 19.80 -11.11 -5.67
CA GLY A 132 20.22 -12.51 -5.68
C GLY A 132 19.68 -13.40 -4.58
N SER A 133 18.51 -13.12 -4.02
CA SER A 133 17.58 -14.11 -3.45
C SER A 133 16.39 -13.43 -2.76
N ILE A 134 15.19 -13.99 -2.89
CA ILE A 134 14.06 -13.72 -1.98
C ILE A 134 14.02 -14.89 -0.98
N ASP A 135 13.64 -14.68 0.28
CA ASP A 135 13.39 -15.76 1.24
C ASP A 135 11.91 -16.18 1.16
N LEU A 136 11.65 -17.40 0.66
CA LEU A 136 10.28 -17.94 0.53
C LEU A 136 9.58 -18.16 1.88
N VAL A 137 10.31 -18.46 2.95
CA VAL A 137 9.72 -18.65 4.28
C VAL A 137 9.21 -17.32 4.80
N LEU A 138 10.04 -16.27 4.66
CA LEU A 138 9.64 -14.90 4.99
C LEU A 138 8.46 -14.44 4.13
N VAL A 139 8.49 -14.69 2.81
CA VAL A 139 7.37 -14.37 1.91
C VAL A 139 6.10 -15.07 2.34
N LEU A 140 6.16 -16.37 2.65
CA LEU A 140 4.98 -17.14 3.10
C LEU A 140 4.36 -16.50 4.35
N LEU A 141 5.18 -16.17 5.34
CA LEU A 141 4.72 -15.56 6.59
C LEU A 141 4.09 -14.18 6.34
N LEU A 142 4.72 -13.35 5.50
CA LEU A 142 4.21 -12.04 5.11
C LEU A 142 2.90 -12.12 4.32
N VAL A 143 2.78 -13.09 3.41
CA VAL A 143 1.56 -13.31 2.62
C VAL A 143 0.42 -13.74 3.53
N VAL A 144 0.63 -14.69 4.44
CA VAL A 144 -0.40 -15.13 5.39
C VAL A 144 -0.85 -13.98 6.29
N GLY A 145 0.08 -13.23 6.87
CA GLY A 145 -0.23 -12.05 7.69
C GLY A 145 -0.99 -10.98 6.90
N SER A 146 -0.57 -10.70 5.66
CA SER A 146 -1.22 -9.73 4.77
C SER A 146 -2.63 -10.15 4.40
N ILE A 147 -2.86 -11.43 4.10
CA ILE A 147 -4.18 -11.97 3.77
C ILE A 147 -5.16 -11.79 4.93
N ILE A 148 -4.73 -12.07 6.16
CA ILE A 148 -5.58 -11.89 7.36
C ILE A 148 -5.86 -10.40 7.60
N GLY A 149 -4.82 -9.56 7.50
CA GLY A 149 -4.91 -8.11 7.68
C GLY A 149 -5.83 -7.44 6.66
N VAL A 150 -5.65 -7.73 5.37
CA VAL A 150 -6.46 -7.17 4.28
C VAL A 150 -7.93 -7.61 4.41
N GLN A 151 -8.18 -8.89 4.71
CA GLN A 151 -9.56 -9.37 4.85
C GLN A 151 -10.29 -8.70 6.02
N SER A 152 -9.63 -8.56 7.16
CA SER A 152 -10.19 -7.90 8.34
C SER A 152 -10.35 -6.39 8.11
N GLY A 153 -9.34 -5.76 7.51
CA GLY A 153 -9.31 -4.33 7.19
C GLY A 153 -10.38 -3.92 6.19
N GLN A 154 -10.62 -4.71 5.13
CA GLN A 154 -11.70 -4.46 4.17
C GLN A 154 -13.07 -4.47 4.85
N LYS A 155 -13.34 -5.47 5.68
CA LYS A 155 -14.63 -5.62 6.37
C LYS A 155 -14.89 -4.48 7.37
N LEU A 156 -13.85 -4.00 8.03
CA LEU A 156 -13.96 -2.83 8.91
C LEU A 156 -14.12 -1.54 8.10
N GLY A 157 -13.34 -1.38 7.03
CA GLY A 157 -13.35 -0.20 6.16
C GLY A 157 -14.67 0.06 5.44
N GLU A 158 -15.41 -0.99 5.06
CA GLU A 158 -16.74 -0.87 4.45
C GLU A 158 -17.77 -0.16 5.35
N LYS A 159 -17.58 -0.21 6.67
CA LYS A 159 -18.48 0.43 7.64
C LYS A 159 -18.14 1.90 7.90
N ILE A 160 -17.05 2.40 7.34
CA ILE A 160 -16.49 3.72 7.66
C ILE A 160 -16.79 4.70 6.52
N ASN A 161 -17.17 5.92 6.90
CA ASN A 161 -17.44 7.00 5.95
C ASN A 161 -16.16 7.48 5.25
N SER A 162 -16.30 8.14 4.10
CA SER A 162 -15.23 8.72 3.28
C SER A 162 -14.15 9.47 4.08
N SER A 163 -14.59 10.33 5.00
CA SER A 163 -13.70 11.16 5.82
C SER A 163 -13.09 10.37 6.98
N GLY A 164 -13.80 9.37 7.52
CA GLY A 164 -13.24 8.46 8.53
C GLY A 164 -12.15 7.55 7.96
N LEU A 165 -12.31 7.09 6.71
CA LEU A 165 -11.29 6.31 6.01
C LEU A 165 -10.05 7.16 5.73
N LYS A 166 -10.25 8.44 5.34
CA LYS A 166 -9.17 9.42 5.19
C LYS A 166 -8.43 9.65 6.52
N ALA A 167 -9.16 9.78 7.63
CA ALA A 167 -8.58 9.96 8.96
C ALA A 167 -7.75 8.74 9.40
N LEU A 168 -8.28 7.52 9.21
CA LEU A 168 -7.55 6.30 9.51
C LEU A 168 -6.26 6.18 8.72
N LEU A 169 -6.29 6.52 7.43
CA LEU A 169 -5.09 6.52 6.61
C LEU A 169 -4.09 7.57 7.10
N ALA A 170 -4.55 8.76 7.48
CA ALA A 170 -3.69 9.80 8.03
C ALA A 170 -2.99 9.35 9.33
N ILE A 171 -3.74 8.72 10.24
CA ILE A 171 -3.20 8.16 11.48
C ILE A 171 -2.18 7.07 11.18
N LEU A 172 -2.47 6.18 10.21
CA LEU A 172 -1.53 5.14 9.79
C LEU A 172 -0.22 5.73 9.25
N LEU A 173 -0.30 6.76 8.39
CA LEU A 173 0.89 7.43 7.87
C LEU A 173 1.72 8.10 8.97
N LEU A 174 1.07 8.77 9.93
CA LEU A 174 1.76 9.37 11.06
C LEU A 174 2.41 8.31 11.95
N ALA A 175 1.72 7.19 12.23
CA ALA A 175 2.28 6.08 13.00
C ALA A 175 3.51 5.48 12.32
N VAL A 176 3.46 5.28 11.00
CA VAL A 176 4.63 4.80 10.22
C VAL A 176 5.76 5.83 10.23
N GLY A 177 5.45 7.12 10.08
CA GLY A 177 6.45 8.19 10.16
C GLY A 177 7.14 8.24 11.52
N ILE A 178 6.38 8.06 12.61
CA ILE A 178 6.92 7.96 13.98
C ILE A 178 7.76 6.70 14.15
N ALA A 179 7.31 5.56 13.64
CA ALA A 179 8.06 4.30 13.72
C ALA A 179 9.42 4.42 13.02
N ILE A 180 9.46 5.03 11.83
CA ILE A 180 10.70 5.27 11.08
C ILE A 180 11.59 6.28 11.79
N ALA A 181 11.02 7.33 12.37
CA ALA A 181 11.78 8.26 13.19
C ALA A 181 12.41 7.56 14.41
N TYR A 182 11.63 6.71 15.08
CA TYR A 182 12.11 5.96 16.22
C TYR A 182 13.25 5.01 15.82
N ASP A 183 13.07 4.25 14.74
CA ASP A 183 14.08 3.35 14.21
C ASP A 183 15.37 4.10 13.85
N THR A 184 15.25 5.19 13.10
CA THR A 184 16.39 5.99 12.62
C THR A 184 17.15 6.68 13.75
N PHE A 185 16.46 7.22 14.77
CA PHE A 185 17.10 8.02 15.82
C PHE A 185 17.43 7.25 17.10
N PHE A 186 16.72 6.15 17.39
CA PHE A 186 16.86 5.40 18.64
C PHE A 186 17.38 3.97 18.45
N VAL A 187 17.10 3.30 17.31
CA VAL A 187 17.50 1.90 17.07
C VAL A 187 18.90 1.76 16.44
N GLU A 188 19.44 2.82 15.84
CA GLU A 188 20.84 2.86 15.34
C GLU A 188 21.90 2.58 16.43
N HIS A 189 21.49 2.47 17.71
CA HIS A 189 22.35 2.12 18.85
C HIS A 189 22.26 0.64 19.30
N VAL A 190 21.42 -0.20 18.66
CA VAL A 190 21.13 -1.59 19.11
C VAL A 190 21.53 -2.66 18.08
N GLU A 191 21.97 -2.29 16.88
CA GLU A 191 22.29 -3.24 15.79
C GLU A 191 23.57 -4.08 15.97
N LYS A 192 24.23 -4.05 17.13
CA LYS A 192 25.41 -4.89 17.40
C LYS A 192 25.13 -6.31 17.91
N GLU A 193 23.88 -6.74 18.10
CA GLU A 193 23.60 -8.06 18.72
C GLU A 193 22.83 -9.10 17.88
N ILE A 194 22.36 -8.80 16.66
CA ILE A 194 21.52 -9.77 15.89
C ILE A 194 22.22 -10.31 14.62
N MET A 195 23.55 -10.43 14.64
CA MET A 195 24.28 -11.15 13.59
C MET A 195 25.00 -12.39 14.12
N GLN A 196 24.24 -13.31 14.74
CA GLN A 196 24.61 -14.73 14.78
C GLN A 196 23.34 -15.61 14.79
N VAL A 197 22.68 -15.72 13.64
CA VAL A 197 21.91 -16.93 13.35
C VAL A 197 22.88 -17.90 12.69
N ASN A 198 23.30 -18.93 13.43
CA ASN A 198 24.16 -19.98 12.90
C ASN A 198 23.44 -20.73 11.77
N ASN A 199 24.16 -20.92 10.65
CA ASN A 199 23.67 -21.59 9.44
C ASN A 199 23.49 -23.12 9.60
N ASP A 200 23.58 -23.67 10.81
CA ASP A 200 23.65 -25.11 11.03
C ASP A 200 22.29 -25.81 11.25
N ASP A 201 21.19 -25.05 11.39
CA ASP A 201 19.83 -25.59 11.58
C ASP A 201 18.89 -25.35 10.37
N LEU A 202 19.42 -25.39 9.15
CA LEU A 202 18.59 -25.26 7.95
C LEU A 202 17.81 -26.56 7.68
N ASN A 203 16.52 -26.53 8.03
CA ASN A 203 15.56 -27.57 7.68
C ASN A 203 15.57 -27.85 6.15
N ALA A 204 15.24 -29.08 5.74
CA ALA A 204 15.35 -29.53 4.33
C ALA A 204 14.63 -28.61 3.31
N LEU A 205 13.52 -28.00 3.72
CA LEU A 205 12.75 -27.06 2.91
C LEU A 205 13.51 -25.74 2.69
N SER A 206 14.15 -25.22 3.74
CA SER A 206 14.95 -23.99 3.68
C SER A 206 16.16 -24.16 2.77
N MET A 207 16.82 -25.31 2.84
CA MET A 207 17.97 -25.64 1.98
C MET A 207 17.56 -25.76 0.50
N LEU A 208 16.41 -26.38 0.23
CA LEU A 208 15.82 -26.45 -1.11
C LEU A 208 15.51 -25.06 -1.66
N VAL A 209 14.87 -24.21 -0.84
CA VAL A 209 14.55 -22.82 -1.19
C VAL A 209 15.80 -22.03 -1.52
N GLN A 210 16.84 -22.12 -0.68
CA GLN A 210 18.09 -21.39 -0.86
C GLN A 210 18.83 -21.85 -2.13
N LYS A 211 18.85 -23.16 -2.40
CA LYS A 211 19.45 -23.73 -3.60
C LYS A 211 18.70 -23.28 -4.87
N PHE A 212 17.37 -23.32 -4.86
CA PHE A 212 16.54 -22.87 -5.98
C PHE A 212 16.68 -21.37 -6.27
N SER A 213 16.81 -20.56 -5.21
CA SER A 213 17.00 -19.11 -5.30
C SER A 213 18.35 -18.75 -5.94
N LYS A 214 19.42 -19.51 -5.63
CA LYS A 214 20.76 -19.33 -6.20
C LYS A 214 20.89 -19.88 -7.63
N GLU A 215 20.32 -21.06 -7.92
CA GLU A 215 20.48 -21.71 -9.22
C GLU A 215 19.59 -21.08 -10.30
N MET A 216 18.37 -20.65 -9.95
CA MET A 216 17.40 -20.13 -10.92
C MET A 216 16.61 -18.92 -10.35
N PRO A 217 17.24 -17.74 -10.18
CA PRO A 217 16.61 -16.58 -9.54
C PRO A 217 15.36 -16.08 -10.28
N VAL A 218 15.35 -16.20 -11.61
CA VAL A 218 14.21 -15.79 -12.46
C VAL A 218 12.95 -16.59 -12.16
N ILE A 219 13.08 -17.92 -12.23
CA ILE A 219 11.98 -18.87 -12.08
C ILE A 219 11.48 -18.83 -10.63
N TYR A 220 12.41 -18.74 -9.68
CA TYR A 220 12.10 -18.58 -8.27
C TYR A 220 11.23 -17.35 -7.99
N SER A 221 11.58 -16.19 -8.58
CA SER A 221 10.84 -14.94 -8.41
C SER A 221 9.45 -15.01 -9.01
N LEU A 222 9.35 -15.55 -10.23
CA LEU A 222 8.08 -15.72 -10.92
C LEU A 222 7.16 -16.68 -10.14
N PHE A 223 7.71 -17.78 -9.62
CA PHE A 223 6.99 -18.74 -8.79
C PHE A 223 6.52 -18.12 -7.48
N SER A 224 7.36 -17.34 -6.79
CA SER A 224 7.00 -16.65 -5.54
C SER A 224 5.85 -15.66 -5.74
N ILE A 225 5.90 -14.86 -6.82
CA ILE A 225 4.83 -13.93 -7.18
C ILE A 225 3.53 -14.69 -7.50
N PHE A 226 3.62 -15.72 -8.34
CA PHE A 226 2.46 -16.53 -8.69
C PHE A 226 1.82 -17.19 -7.46
N PHE A 227 2.64 -17.76 -6.59
CA PHE A 227 2.21 -18.41 -5.36
C PHE A 227 1.53 -17.42 -4.39
N ALA A 228 2.10 -16.21 -4.21
CA ALA A 228 1.50 -15.16 -3.41
C ALA A 228 0.13 -14.72 -3.93
N ILE A 229 0.00 -14.53 -5.26
CA ILE A 229 -1.27 -14.19 -5.90
C ILE A 229 -2.28 -15.35 -5.75
N ALA A 230 -1.86 -16.59 -6.00
CA ALA A 230 -2.71 -17.77 -5.90
C ALA A 230 -3.25 -17.97 -4.49
N LEU A 231 -2.42 -17.81 -3.46
CA LEU A 231 -2.84 -17.84 -2.06
C LEU A 231 -3.84 -16.72 -1.75
N GLY A 232 -3.56 -15.49 -2.19
CA GLY A 232 -4.46 -14.35 -1.99
C GLY A 232 -5.84 -14.56 -2.63
N VAL A 233 -5.86 -15.03 -3.88
CA VAL A 233 -7.10 -15.34 -4.62
C VAL A 233 -7.84 -16.50 -3.98
N SER A 234 -7.15 -17.57 -3.60
CA SER A 234 -7.76 -18.73 -2.93
C SER A 234 -8.39 -18.33 -1.60
N ALA A 235 -7.70 -17.55 -0.78
CA ALA A 235 -8.24 -17.02 0.47
C ALA A 235 -9.48 -16.15 0.24
N ALA A 236 -9.46 -15.28 -0.78
CA ALA A 236 -10.62 -14.46 -1.15
C ALA A 236 -11.81 -15.32 -1.63
N PHE A 237 -11.55 -16.39 -2.38
CA PHE A 237 -12.56 -17.34 -2.84
C PHE A 237 -13.18 -18.11 -1.67
N ILE A 238 -12.35 -18.63 -0.76
CA ILE A 238 -12.80 -19.31 0.47
C ILE A 238 -13.66 -18.37 1.31
N ARG A 239 -13.22 -17.12 1.52
CA ARG A 239 -14.01 -16.09 2.22
C ARG A 239 -15.38 -15.89 1.57
N ARG A 240 -15.41 -15.77 0.24
CA ARG A 240 -16.65 -15.56 -0.51
C ARG A 240 -17.58 -16.76 -0.37
N PHE A 241 -17.05 -17.98 -0.51
CA PHE A 241 -17.81 -19.22 -0.35
C PHE A 241 -18.45 -19.35 1.04
N PHE A 242 -17.70 -19.09 2.11
CA PHE A 242 -18.24 -19.09 3.49
C PHE A 242 -19.24 -17.96 3.73
N SER A 243 -19.02 -16.77 3.16
CA SER A 243 -19.98 -15.66 3.24
C SER A 243 -21.31 -16.00 2.56
N ASP A 244 -21.26 -16.65 1.40
CA ASP A 244 -22.45 -17.03 0.62
C ASP A 244 -23.23 -18.17 1.32
N LEU A 245 -22.52 -19.14 1.92
CA LEU A 245 -23.14 -20.16 2.77
C LEU A 245 -23.85 -19.55 3.99
N LYS A 246 -23.22 -18.58 4.67
CA LYS A 246 -23.82 -17.88 5.80
C LYS A 246 -25.09 -17.15 5.38
N LYS A 247 -25.08 -16.40 4.28
CA LYS A 247 -26.29 -15.71 3.77
C LYS A 247 -27.43 -16.69 3.45
N LYS A 248 -27.11 -17.84 2.85
CA LYS A 248 -28.10 -18.86 2.47
C LYS A 248 -28.73 -19.56 3.69
N HIS A 249 -27.98 -19.72 4.78
CA HIS A 249 -28.49 -20.33 6.03
C HIS A 249 -29.35 -19.35 6.85
N PHE A 250 -28.94 -18.08 6.94
CA PHE A 250 -29.69 -17.05 7.70
C PHE A 250 -30.94 -16.54 6.96
N SER A 251 -31.02 -16.66 5.63
CA SER A 251 -32.23 -16.33 4.86
C SER A 251 -33.34 -17.38 4.95
N LYS A 252 -33.08 -18.57 5.49
CA LYS A 252 -34.08 -19.66 5.65
C LYS A 252 -34.73 -19.68 7.04
N SER A 253 -34.38 -18.75 7.92
CA SER A 253 -34.86 -18.69 9.31
C SER A 253 -35.58 -17.38 9.64
N ALA A 254 -36.01 -16.62 8.62
CA ALA A 254 -36.85 -15.43 8.74
C ALA A 254 -38.16 -15.64 7.96
#